data_AF-H0QLU4-F1
#
_entry.id   AF-H0QLU4-F1
#
_cell.length_a   1.000
_cell.length_b   1.000
_cell.length_c   1.000
_cell.angle_alpha   90.00
_cell.angle_beta   90.00
_cell.angle_gamma   90.00
#
_symmetry.space_group_name_H-M   'P 1'
#
loop_
_entity.id
_entity.type
_entity.pdbx_description
1 polymer ?
#
loop_
_entity_poly.entity_id
_entity_poly.type
_entity_poly.pdbx_seq_one_letter_code
_entity_poly.pdbx_strand_id
1 'polypeptide(L)'
;MDILQYIVNLGPSVMLPLVIFIIGLLLRQGFGKSLTSGLTIGVGFIGIGLVIGLLTDNLGPAAKDMAERFGIGLSVVDVGWPGTAPMAWASSMGLIAIPIAIGVNLLMLLTKMTKVVNVDIWNIWHMAFTGIIVQLATDSFIWGIVGVAVHAAIAYKLGDMFRPVTENYFQLEGVAIPHGTSAYMGVFAAPIDDLIEKIPGVRRLNLTTKTLQDRAGVLGQPVVVGTILGFAIGLLAGYPFDESIQLAIKMGAVILLMPMVVKLIMQGLMPIANAARTTLQRRFKNSNYSIGLDPALVLGDPQVVAAALLFIPFTLLIALIVPGNVVLPFGDLATIGFFVAMAVGVHRGSLVRTLISGFVIMFITIWVSSQMVGLQTELAQQTNLLNNAHQVGSLDQGGSPITYLLANGASGQVSLGFVAIAVLYIAAFVYTYVKYRRGTLYRVPAPAPAEVKA
;
A
#
# COMPACT_ATOMS: atom_id res chain seq x y z
N MET A 1 14.96 25.51 -1.01
CA MET A 1 13.69 24.82 -1.31
C MET A 1 13.66 24.35 -2.75
N ASP A 2 14.16 25.16 -3.69
CA ASP A 2 14.18 24.88 -5.13
C ASP A 2 14.87 23.56 -5.52
N ILE A 3 15.99 23.21 -4.88
CA ILE A 3 16.69 21.93 -5.14
C ILE A 3 15.84 20.72 -4.73
N LEU A 4 15.16 20.80 -3.58
CA LEU A 4 14.28 19.70 -3.13
C LEU A 4 13.06 19.57 -4.03
N GLN A 5 12.48 20.70 -4.45
CA GLN A 5 11.35 20.71 -5.38
C GLN A 5 11.72 20.16 -6.75
N TYR A 6 12.91 20.52 -7.26
CA TYR A 6 13.44 19.93 -8.49
C TYR A 6 13.57 18.41 -8.36
N ILE A 7 14.11 17.89 -7.25
CA ILE A 7 14.26 16.45 -7.02
C ILE A 7 12.90 15.74 -6.92
N VAL A 8 11.93 16.32 -6.21
CA VAL A 8 10.56 15.77 -6.09
C VAL A 8 9.87 15.71 -7.45
N ASN A 9 10.02 16.74 -8.27
CA ASN A 9 9.43 16.81 -9.61
C ASN A 9 9.98 15.74 -10.58
N LEU A 10 11.16 15.17 -10.30
CA LEU A 10 11.70 14.06 -11.09
C LEU A 10 11.00 12.71 -10.80
N GLY A 11 10.17 12.64 -9.75
CA GLY A 11 9.39 11.44 -9.41
C GLY A 11 10.20 10.32 -8.74
N PRO A 12 9.54 9.20 -8.36
CA PRO A 12 10.14 8.15 -7.54
C PRO A 12 11.27 7.41 -8.25
N SER A 13 11.16 7.26 -9.58
CA SER A 13 12.13 6.56 -10.44
C SER A 13 13.49 7.23 -10.52
N VAL A 14 13.61 8.50 -10.11
CA VAL A 14 14.88 9.25 -10.06
C VAL A 14 15.25 9.61 -8.63
N MET A 15 14.25 10.01 -7.82
CA MET A 15 14.43 10.43 -6.44
C MET A 15 15.00 9.32 -5.54
N LEU A 16 14.42 8.12 -5.57
CA LEU A 16 14.91 7.03 -4.73
C LEU A 16 16.32 6.57 -5.14
N PRO A 17 16.64 6.37 -6.44
CA PRO A 17 18.02 6.11 -6.89
C PRO A 17 19.04 7.13 -6.41
N LEU A 18 18.72 8.42 -6.47
CA LEU A 18 19.60 9.49 -6.04
C LEU A 18 19.85 9.44 -4.53
N VAL A 19 18.79 9.27 -3.74
CA VAL A 19 18.90 9.14 -2.28
C VAL A 19 19.73 7.90 -1.92
N ILE A 20 19.49 6.76 -2.57
CA ILE A 20 20.25 5.54 -2.32
C ILE A 20 21.72 5.69 -2.74
N PHE A 21 22.00 6.35 -3.86
CA PHE A 21 23.35 6.67 -4.27
C PHE A 21 24.10 7.50 -3.22
N ILE A 22 23.47 8.57 -2.71
CA ILE A 22 24.04 9.43 -1.68
C ILE A 22 24.26 8.64 -0.38
N ILE A 23 23.28 7.83 0.04
CA ILE A 23 23.41 6.97 1.22
C ILE A 23 24.57 5.98 1.05
N GLY A 24 24.71 5.36 -0.12
CA GLY A 24 25.83 4.45 -0.43
C GLY A 24 27.19 5.12 -0.27
N LEU A 25 27.32 6.37 -0.73
CA LEU A 25 28.53 7.17 -0.56
C LEU A 25 28.81 7.50 0.92
N LEU A 26 27.79 7.93 1.66
CA LEU A 26 27.90 8.24 3.09
C LEU A 26 28.27 7.01 3.93
N LEU A 27 27.80 5.84 3.52
CA LEU A 27 28.15 4.54 4.11
C LEU A 27 29.51 3.99 3.63
N ARG A 28 30.27 4.76 2.84
CA ARG A 28 31.60 4.42 2.32
C ARG A 28 31.63 3.12 1.50
N GLN A 29 30.58 2.85 0.71
CA GLN A 29 30.58 1.70 -0.21
C GLN A 29 31.50 1.86 -1.43
N GLY A 30 31.94 3.10 -1.69
CA GLY A 30 32.66 3.46 -2.91
C GLY A 30 31.72 3.91 -4.01
N PHE A 31 32.21 4.80 -4.87
CA PHE A 31 31.41 5.47 -5.90
C PHE A 31 30.76 4.47 -6.87
N GLY A 32 31.53 3.54 -7.43
CA GLY A 32 31.03 2.57 -8.41
C GLY A 32 29.89 1.71 -7.87
N LYS A 33 30.07 1.12 -6.66
CA LYS A 33 29.02 0.29 -6.03
C LYS A 33 27.77 1.10 -5.70
N SER A 34 27.94 2.31 -5.19
CA SER A 34 26.82 3.20 -4.86
C SER A 34 26.04 3.59 -6.11
N LEU A 35 26.74 3.93 -7.20
CA LEU A 35 26.14 4.32 -8.48
C LEU A 35 25.39 3.15 -9.10
N THR A 36 26.01 1.96 -9.18
CA THR A 36 25.34 0.75 -9.67
C THR A 36 24.10 0.42 -8.85
N SER A 37 24.18 0.54 -7.51
CA SER A 37 23.04 0.29 -6.61
C SER A 37 21.88 1.24 -6.89
N GLY A 38 22.15 2.55 -6.96
CA GLY A 38 21.14 3.56 -7.30
C GLY A 38 20.51 3.33 -8.68
N LEU A 39 21.34 3.16 -9.72
CA LEU A 39 20.84 2.92 -11.09
C LEU A 39 20.00 1.64 -11.20
N THR A 40 20.41 0.56 -10.55
CA THR A 40 19.67 -0.72 -10.56
C THR A 40 18.29 -0.54 -9.91
N ILE A 41 18.21 0.20 -8.80
CA ILE A 41 16.93 0.55 -8.18
C ILE A 41 16.07 1.38 -9.13
N GLY A 42 16.66 2.37 -9.82
CA GLY A 42 15.94 3.22 -10.78
C GLY A 42 15.33 2.42 -11.92
N VAL A 43 16.11 1.49 -12.51
CA VAL A 43 15.62 0.54 -13.51
C VAL A 43 14.46 -0.29 -12.96
N GLY A 44 14.56 -0.75 -11.71
CA GLY A 44 13.49 -1.46 -11.04
C GLY A 44 12.20 -0.63 -10.90
N PHE A 45 12.29 0.63 -10.47
CA PHE A 45 11.11 1.51 -10.39
C PHE A 45 10.49 1.83 -11.74
N ILE A 46 11.31 2.02 -12.78
CA ILE A 46 10.81 2.15 -14.16
C ILE A 46 10.05 0.89 -14.56
N GLY A 47 10.61 -0.30 -14.29
CA GLY A 47 9.93 -1.56 -14.55
C GLY A 47 8.61 -1.69 -13.78
N ILE A 48 8.54 -1.24 -12.52
CA ILE A 48 7.30 -1.29 -11.73
C ILE A 48 6.27 -0.38 -12.38
N GLY A 49 6.68 0.83 -12.78
CA GLY A 49 5.83 1.76 -13.52
C GLY A 49 5.30 1.15 -14.82
N LEU A 50 6.12 0.41 -15.57
CA LEU A 50 5.68 -0.29 -16.78
C LEU A 50 4.65 -1.40 -16.50
N VAL A 51 4.86 -2.19 -15.44
CA VAL A 51 3.93 -3.28 -15.09
C VAL A 51 2.62 -2.73 -14.51
N ILE A 52 2.69 -1.70 -13.65
CA ILE A 52 1.51 -1.01 -13.13
C ILE A 52 0.78 -0.26 -14.26
N GLY A 53 1.51 0.33 -15.21
CA GLY A 53 0.95 0.94 -16.41
C GLY A 53 0.19 -0.08 -17.25
N LEU A 54 0.80 -1.24 -17.55
CA LEU A 54 0.13 -2.35 -18.23
C LEU A 54 -1.16 -2.77 -17.51
N LEU A 55 -1.13 -2.80 -16.18
CA LEU A 55 -2.31 -3.11 -15.37
C LEU A 55 -3.36 -1.99 -15.52
N THR A 56 -3.00 -0.73 -15.27
CA THR A 56 -3.91 0.43 -15.30
C THR A 56 -4.53 0.66 -16.68
N ASP A 57 -3.72 0.63 -17.74
CA ASP A 57 -4.13 0.96 -19.11
C ASP A 57 -5.07 -0.09 -19.73
N ASN A 58 -5.07 -1.31 -19.19
CA ASN A 58 -5.88 -2.41 -19.74
C ASN A 58 -7.01 -2.83 -18.81
N LEU A 59 -6.76 -2.78 -17.50
CA LEU A 59 -7.72 -3.19 -16.49
C LEU A 59 -8.62 -2.05 -16.04
N GLY A 60 -8.12 -0.80 -16.09
CA GLY A 60 -8.91 0.39 -15.84
C GLY A 60 -10.14 0.46 -16.73
N PRO A 61 -9.99 0.47 -18.08
CA PRO A 61 -11.13 0.46 -19.00
C PRO A 61 -12.11 -0.69 -18.73
N ALA A 62 -11.62 -1.92 -18.55
CA ALA A 62 -12.46 -3.08 -18.26
C ALA A 62 -13.27 -2.91 -16.97
N ALA A 63 -12.68 -2.32 -15.93
CA ALA A 63 -13.37 -2.04 -14.70
C ALA A 63 -14.43 -0.94 -14.84
N LYS A 64 -14.17 0.10 -15.64
CA LYS A 64 -15.18 1.12 -15.96
C LYS A 64 -16.37 0.53 -16.71
N ASP A 65 -16.10 -0.27 -17.74
CA ASP A 65 -17.15 -0.91 -18.54
C ASP A 65 -17.96 -1.90 -17.69
N MET A 66 -17.31 -2.60 -16.76
CA MET A 66 -17.98 -3.44 -15.76
C MET A 66 -18.90 -2.61 -14.85
N ALA A 67 -18.44 -1.46 -14.37
CA ALA A 67 -19.24 -0.58 -13.52
C ALA A 67 -20.47 -0.01 -14.26
N GLU A 68 -20.32 0.41 -15.51
CA GLU A 68 -21.43 0.86 -16.34
C GLU A 68 -22.46 -0.26 -16.55
N ARG A 69 -22.00 -1.49 -16.82
CA ARG A 69 -22.88 -2.67 -17.00
C ARG A 69 -23.61 -3.09 -15.75
N PHE A 70 -22.96 -3.01 -14.60
CA PHE A 70 -23.60 -3.33 -13.31
C PHE A 70 -24.51 -2.19 -12.83
N GLY A 71 -24.68 -1.13 -13.61
CA GLY A 71 -25.55 0.00 -13.27
C GLY A 71 -25.04 0.77 -12.05
N ILE A 72 -23.71 0.81 -11.86
CA ILE A 72 -23.09 1.50 -10.73
C ILE A 72 -23.18 3.02 -10.96
N GLY A 73 -24.28 3.63 -10.53
CA GLY A 73 -24.58 5.06 -10.68
C GLY A 73 -23.83 5.98 -9.70
N LEU A 74 -22.54 5.76 -9.51
CA LEU A 74 -21.69 6.56 -8.62
C LEU A 74 -21.15 7.78 -9.38
N SER A 75 -21.20 8.97 -8.75
CA SER A 75 -20.98 10.24 -9.43
C SER A 75 -19.54 10.77 -9.37
N VAL A 76 -18.71 10.23 -8.49
CA VAL A 76 -17.33 10.70 -8.26
C VAL A 76 -16.36 9.64 -8.72
N VAL A 77 -15.44 9.99 -9.61
CA VAL A 77 -14.43 9.05 -10.11
C VAL A 77 -13.23 9.04 -9.15
N ASP A 78 -12.81 7.85 -8.77
CA ASP A 78 -11.54 7.59 -8.10
C ASP A 78 -10.36 7.84 -9.06
N VAL A 79 -9.51 8.82 -8.78
CA VAL A 79 -8.32 9.14 -9.59
C VAL A 79 -7.07 8.35 -9.19
N GLY A 80 -7.18 7.55 -8.14
CA GLY A 80 -6.11 6.76 -7.60
C GLY A 80 -4.94 7.55 -7.02
N TRP A 81 -3.94 6.82 -6.53
CA TRP A 81 -2.68 7.42 -6.11
C TRP A 81 -1.98 8.27 -7.21
N PRO A 82 -2.03 7.93 -8.53
CA PRO A 82 -1.36 8.74 -9.55
C PRO A 82 -1.98 10.13 -9.70
N GLY A 83 -3.28 10.28 -9.45
CA GLY A 83 -3.94 11.59 -9.38
C GLY A 83 -3.75 12.30 -8.05
N THR A 84 -3.69 11.54 -6.95
CA THR A 84 -3.67 12.09 -5.58
C THR A 84 -2.28 12.57 -5.14
N ALA A 85 -1.21 11.85 -5.50
CA ALA A 85 0.15 12.21 -5.09
C ALA A 85 0.62 13.56 -5.67
N PRO A 86 0.37 13.90 -6.95
CA PRO A 86 0.67 15.23 -7.49
C PRO A 86 -0.06 16.35 -6.74
N MET A 87 -1.32 16.14 -6.35
CA MET A 87 -2.08 17.12 -5.55
C MET A 87 -1.42 17.35 -4.19
N ALA A 88 -1.00 16.28 -3.51
CA ALA A 88 -0.29 16.40 -2.23
C ALA A 88 1.01 17.20 -2.37
N TRP A 89 1.80 16.90 -3.42
CA TRP A 89 3.08 17.58 -3.67
C TRP A 89 2.93 19.05 -4.09
N ALA A 90 1.88 19.37 -4.86
CA ALA A 90 1.58 20.73 -5.30
C ALA A 90 1.01 21.62 -4.17
N SER A 91 0.54 21.02 -3.07
CA SER A 91 -0.07 21.74 -1.96
C SER A 91 0.93 22.55 -1.12
N SER A 92 0.40 23.43 -0.26
CA SER A 92 1.19 24.16 0.75
C SER A 92 1.91 23.26 1.75
N MET A 93 1.44 22.01 1.94
CA MET A 93 2.07 21.03 2.84
C MET A 93 3.11 20.15 2.15
N GLY A 94 3.17 20.13 0.82
CA GLY A 94 4.03 19.22 0.04
C GLY A 94 5.50 19.24 0.48
N LEU A 95 6.18 20.36 0.26
CA LEU A 95 7.61 20.47 0.61
C LEU A 95 7.87 20.55 2.11
N ILE A 96 6.93 21.11 2.88
CA ILE A 96 7.06 21.30 4.33
C ILE A 96 6.95 19.96 5.08
N ALA A 97 6.23 18.99 4.51
CA ALA A 97 6.12 17.66 5.08
C ALA A 97 7.46 16.93 5.15
N ILE A 98 8.41 17.20 4.24
CA ILE A 98 9.73 16.55 4.20
C ILE A 98 10.52 16.78 5.50
N PRO A 99 10.87 18.02 5.89
CA PRO A 99 11.62 18.26 7.11
C PRO A 99 10.86 17.81 8.37
N ILE A 100 9.53 17.92 8.39
CA ILE A 100 8.71 17.44 9.51
C ILE A 100 8.81 15.92 9.66
N ALA A 101 8.57 15.17 8.58
CA ALA A 101 8.58 13.72 8.59
C ALA A 101 9.98 13.18 8.95
N ILE A 102 11.05 13.78 8.40
CA ILE A 102 12.43 13.45 8.79
C ILE A 102 12.66 13.75 10.28
N GLY A 103 12.24 14.93 10.76
CA GLY A 103 12.35 15.31 12.16
C GLY A 103 11.64 14.34 13.10
N VAL A 104 10.41 13.92 12.75
CA VAL A 104 9.64 12.92 13.49
C VAL A 104 10.34 11.57 13.47
N ASN A 105 10.87 11.13 12.32
CA ASN A 105 11.60 9.86 12.24
C ASN A 105 12.83 9.88 13.15
N LEU A 106 13.64 10.95 13.10
CA LEU A 106 14.81 11.12 13.97
C LEU A 106 14.41 11.15 15.45
N LEU A 107 13.37 11.89 15.81
CA LEU A 107 12.86 11.96 17.18
C LEU A 107 12.44 10.57 17.68
N MET A 108 11.66 9.83 16.88
CA MET A 108 11.21 8.49 17.22
C MET A 108 12.37 7.48 17.34
N LEU A 109 13.43 7.63 16.54
CA LEU A 109 14.64 6.81 16.66
C LEU A 109 15.39 7.12 17.96
N LEU A 110 15.54 8.42 18.30
CA LEU A 110 16.19 8.86 19.54
C LEU A 110 15.41 8.41 20.79
N THR A 111 14.09 8.48 20.75
CA THR A 111 13.20 8.02 21.85
C THR A 111 12.91 6.52 21.79
N LYS A 112 13.48 5.78 20.83
CA LYS A 112 13.31 4.33 20.62
C LYS A 112 11.85 3.90 20.39
N MET A 113 11.00 4.80 19.89
CA MET A 113 9.61 4.51 19.53
C MET A 113 9.50 3.65 18.26
N THR A 114 10.46 3.78 17.33
CA THR A 114 10.57 2.96 16.12
C THR A 114 12.00 2.48 15.91
N LYS A 115 12.15 1.40 15.14
CA LYS A 115 13.42 0.89 14.62
C LYS A 115 13.57 1.11 13.12
N VAL A 116 12.64 1.85 12.50
CA VAL A 116 12.64 2.12 11.07
C VAL A 116 13.33 3.45 10.79
N VAL A 117 14.44 3.39 10.04
CA VAL A 117 15.09 4.57 9.46
C VAL A 117 14.47 4.78 8.09
N ASN A 118 13.62 5.80 7.94
CA ASN A 118 12.98 6.05 6.66
C ASN A 118 13.95 6.74 5.70
N VAL A 119 14.13 6.16 4.51
CA VAL A 119 14.95 6.76 3.45
C VAL A 119 14.14 7.08 2.20
N ASP A 120 12.89 6.64 2.16
CA ASP A 120 11.97 6.93 1.08
C ASP A 120 11.28 8.27 1.32
N ILE A 121 11.83 9.29 0.66
CA ILE A 121 11.34 10.67 0.74
C ILE A 121 10.16 10.86 -0.22
N TRP A 122 10.06 10.09 -1.30
CA TRP A 122 8.95 10.24 -2.26
C TRP A 122 7.63 9.87 -1.58
N ASN A 123 7.60 8.80 -0.78
CA ASN A 123 6.39 8.41 -0.07
C ASN A 123 5.99 9.31 1.12
N ILE A 124 6.72 10.41 1.39
CA ILE A 124 6.27 11.44 2.34
C ILE A 124 5.01 12.15 1.83
N TRP A 125 4.70 12.06 0.53
CA TRP A 125 3.47 12.59 -0.05
C TRP A 125 2.21 12.12 0.68
N HIS A 126 2.17 10.90 1.22
CA HIS A 126 1.04 10.40 2.03
C HIS A 126 0.81 11.24 3.30
N MET A 127 1.91 11.62 3.96
CA MET A 127 1.90 12.47 5.15
C MET A 127 1.55 13.91 4.78
N ALA A 128 2.08 14.39 3.66
CA ALA A 128 1.75 15.70 3.10
C ALA A 128 0.27 15.82 2.76
N PHE A 129 -0.31 14.80 2.12
CA PHE A 129 -1.74 14.71 1.82
C PHE A 129 -2.56 14.82 3.09
N THR A 130 -2.17 14.09 4.13
CA THR A 130 -2.86 14.16 5.42
C THR A 130 -2.77 15.55 6.03
N GLY A 131 -1.58 16.16 6.01
CA GLY A 131 -1.38 17.52 6.49
C GLY A 131 -2.26 18.54 5.76
N ILE A 132 -2.32 18.49 4.43
CA ILE A 132 -3.13 19.46 3.68
C ILE A 132 -4.61 19.24 3.93
N ILE A 133 -5.08 18.00 3.96
CA ILE A 133 -6.50 17.72 4.25
C ILE A 133 -6.90 18.18 5.66
N VAL A 134 -6.03 18.02 6.66
CA VAL A 134 -6.25 18.55 8.01
C VAL A 134 -6.24 20.08 8.00
N GLN A 135 -5.34 20.71 7.25
CA GLN A 135 -5.31 22.17 7.09
C GLN A 135 -6.62 22.67 6.49
N LEU A 136 -7.13 22.05 5.42
CA LEU A 136 -8.40 22.42 4.78
C LEU A 136 -9.59 22.22 5.73
N ALA A 137 -9.63 21.09 6.45
CA ALA A 137 -10.72 20.82 7.38
C ALA A 137 -10.79 21.79 8.57
N THR A 138 -9.68 22.43 8.93
CA THR A 138 -9.58 23.28 10.13
C THR A 138 -9.30 24.75 9.83
N ASP A 139 -9.12 25.11 8.56
CA ASP A 139 -8.57 26.39 8.12
C ASP A 139 -7.27 26.79 8.84
N SER A 140 -6.48 25.80 9.30
CA SER A 140 -5.33 26.03 10.16
C SER A 140 -4.07 25.32 9.67
N PHE A 141 -3.10 26.14 9.27
CA PHE A 141 -1.77 25.68 8.87
C PHE A 141 -1.05 24.89 9.98
N ILE A 142 -1.22 25.29 11.24
CA ILE A 142 -0.61 24.61 12.39
C ILE A 142 -1.19 23.20 12.55
N TRP A 143 -2.51 23.05 12.43
CA TRP A 143 -3.14 21.73 12.47
C TRP A 143 -2.69 20.84 11.31
N GLY A 144 -2.44 21.42 10.13
CA GLY A 144 -1.82 20.67 9.03
C GLY A 144 -0.43 20.13 9.35
N ILE A 145 0.45 20.94 9.98
CA ILE A 145 1.77 20.48 10.47
C ILE A 145 1.61 19.34 11.47
N VAL A 146 0.67 19.46 12.42
CA VAL A 146 0.37 18.39 13.38
C VAL A 146 -0.11 17.13 12.65
N GLY A 147 -0.96 17.28 11.64
CA GLY A 147 -1.44 16.19 10.78
C GLY A 147 -0.29 15.42 10.12
N VAL A 148 0.67 16.13 9.52
CA VAL A 148 1.90 15.50 8.95
C VAL A 148 2.65 14.75 10.04
N ALA A 149 2.91 15.38 11.18
CA ALA A 149 3.73 14.81 12.25
C ALA A 149 3.10 13.55 12.84
N VAL A 150 1.79 13.56 13.08
CA VAL A 150 1.06 12.42 13.64
C VAL A 150 0.97 11.28 12.62
N HIS A 151 0.65 11.57 11.35
CA HIS A 151 0.65 10.54 10.31
C HIS A 151 2.05 9.90 10.19
N ALA A 152 3.10 10.71 10.11
CA ALA A 152 4.48 10.22 10.04
C ALA A 152 4.81 9.29 11.21
N ALA A 153 4.43 9.68 12.43
CA ALA A 153 4.67 8.87 13.62
C ALA A 153 3.94 7.52 13.57
N ILE A 154 2.69 7.51 13.12
CA ILE A 154 1.90 6.29 12.95
C ILE A 154 2.52 5.41 11.86
N ALA A 155 2.81 5.95 10.68
CA ALA A 155 3.42 5.26 9.55
C ALA A 155 4.74 4.57 9.92
N TYR A 156 5.68 5.30 10.54
CA TYR A 156 6.94 4.71 11.00
C TYR A 156 6.76 3.67 12.09
N LYS A 157 5.71 3.81 12.92
CA LYS A 157 5.41 2.79 13.91
C LYS A 157 4.83 1.53 13.28
N LEU A 158 3.96 1.67 12.28
CA LEU A 158 3.39 0.56 11.53
C LEU A 158 4.46 -0.21 10.77
N GLY A 159 5.42 0.47 10.14
CA GLY A 159 6.57 -0.19 9.51
C GLY A 159 7.39 -1.05 10.49
N ASP A 160 7.56 -0.58 11.73
CA ASP A 160 8.22 -1.35 12.80
C ASP A 160 7.34 -2.51 13.30
N MET A 161 6.02 -2.28 13.40
CA MET A 161 5.07 -3.31 13.81
C MET A 161 5.02 -4.48 12.84
N PHE A 162 4.94 -4.19 11.54
CA PHE A 162 4.83 -5.19 10.47
C PHE A 162 6.15 -5.77 10.00
N ARG A 163 7.28 -5.30 10.52
CA ARG A 163 8.60 -5.84 10.21
C ARG A 163 8.67 -7.39 10.24
N PRO A 164 8.10 -8.11 11.22
CA PRO A 164 8.12 -9.57 11.20
C PRO A 164 7.41 -10.17 9.97
N VAL A 165 6.37 -9.51 9.46
CA VAL A 165 5.67 -9.93 8.23
C VAL A 165 6.55 -9.64 7.01
N THR A 166 7.11 -8.43 6.92
CA THR A 166 8.04 -8.02 5.85
C THR A 166 9.27 -8.92 5.76
N GLU A 167 9.87 -9.28 6.88
CA GLU A 167 11.07 -10.12 6.92
C GLU A 167 10.76 -11.60 6.64
N ASN A 168 9.70 -12.16 7.24
CA ASN A 168 9.47 -13.60 7.17
C ASN A 168 8.59 -14.06 6.01
N TYR A 169 7.57 -13.29 5.63
CA TYR A 169 6.70 -13.65 4.51
C TYR A 169 7.27 -13.11 3.19
N PHE A 170 7.52 -11.80 3.13
CA PHE A 170 8.02 -11.14 1.92
C PHE A 170 9.52 -11.33 1.68
N GLN A 171 10.25 -11.89 2.66
CA GLN A 171 11.70 -12.16 2.57
C GLN A 171 12.54 -10.89 2.35
N LEU A 172 12.05 -9.75 2.83
CA LEU A 172 12.72 -8.45 2.71
C LEU A 172 13.50 -8.16 4.01
N GLU A 173 14.56 -8.92 4.27
CA GLU A 173 15.36 -8.79 5.49
C GLU A 173 15.95 -7.37 5.63
N GLY A 174 15.76 -6.75 6.80
CA GLY A 174 16.27 -5.40 7.07
C GLY A 174 15.50 -4.28 6.36
N VAL A 175 14.40 -4.60 5.69
CA VAL A 175 13.49 -3.64 5.06
C VAL A 175 12.20 -3.55 5.87
N ALA A 176 11.63 -2.36 5.94
CA ALA A 176 10.30 -2.10 6.47
C ALA A 176 9.48 -1.33 5.43
N ILE A 177 8.17 -1.51 5.46
CA ILE A 177 7.21 -0.81 4.62
C ILE A 177 6.38 0.11 5.52
N PRO A 178 6.86 1.32 5.86
CA PRO A 178 6.15 2.22 6.77
C PRO A 178 5.04 3.02 6.07
N HIS A 179 5.04 3.05 4.72
CA HIS A 179 4.25 3.98 3.93
C HIS A 179 3.02 3.35 3.28
N GLY A 180 2.13 4.21 2.81
CA GLY A 180 1.01 3.88 1.94
C GLY A 180 -0.08 3.02 2.58
N THR A 181 -1.09 2.71 1.78
CA THR A 181 -2.28 1.94 2.17
C THR A 181 -1.94 0.60 2.80
N SER A 182 -0.87 -0.04 2.35
CA SER A 182 -0.43 -1.33 2.86
C SER A 182 -0.23 -1.36 4.38
N ALA A 183 0.47 -0.37 4.93
CA ALA A 183 0.85 -0.36 6.33
C ALA A 183 -0.34 -0.01 7.23
N TYR A 184 -1.09 1.04 6.89
CA TYR A 184 -2.18 1.50 7.74
C TYR A 184 -3.46 0.69 7.58
N MET A 185 -3.74 0.09 6.42
CA MET A 185 -4.87 -0.85 6.29
C MET A 185 -4.53 -2.25 6.82
N GLY A 186 -3.24 -2.61 6.85
CA GLY A 186 -2.77 -3.89 7.39
C GLY A 186 -3.16 -4.15 8.84
N VAL A 187 -3.47 -3.11 9.63
CA VAL A 187 -3.86 -3.25 11.04
C VAL A 187 -5.15 -4.05 11.26
N PHE A 188 -6.00 -4.16 10.24
CA PHE A 188 -7.20 -4.99 10.30
C PHE A 188 -6.91 -6.49 10.14
N ALA A 189 -5.79 -6.86 9.52
CA ALA A 189 -5.52 -8.25 9.17
C ALA A 189 -5.29 -9.13 10.40
N ALA A 190 -4.57 -8.64 11.41
CA ALA A 190 -4.23 -9.43 12.59
C ALA A 190 -5.43 -9.80 13.49
N PRO A 191 -6.37 -8.89 13.82
CA PRO A 191 -7.60 -9.27 14.54
C PRO A 191 -8.50 -10.20 13.73
N ILE A 192 -8.58 -9.99 12.41
CA ILE A 192 -9.40 -10.85 11.53
C ILE A 192 -8.78 -12.24 11.42
N ASP A 193 -7.45 -12.37 11.34
CA ASP A 193 -6.79 -13.68 11.31
C ASP A 193 -7.11 -14.50 12.57
N ASP A 194 -7.03 -13.89 13.75
CA ASP A 194 -7.38 -14.58 15.01
C ASP A 194 -8.87 -14.88 15.14
N LEU A 195 -9.74 -14.05 14.55
CA LEU A 195 -11.17 -14.34 14.48
C LEU A 195 -11.42 -15.56 13.60
N ILE A 196 -10.77 -15.64 12.44
CA ILE A 196 -10.85 -16.79 11.53
C ILE A 196 -10.39 -18.07 12.23
N GLU A 197 -9.33 -18.03 13.05
CA GLU A 197 -8.86 -19.18 13.82
C GLU A 197 -9.91 -19.75 14.78
N LYS A 198 -10.87 -18.91 15.24
CA LYS A 198 -11.95 -19.34 16.13
C LYS A 198 -13.12 -19.99 15.39
N ILE A 199 -13.22 -19.84 14.07
CA ILE A 199 -14.33 -20.37 13.27
C ILE A 199 -13.99 -21.78 12.79
N PRO A 200 -14.69 -22.84 13.25
CA PRO A 200 -14.50 -24.20 12.75
C PRO A 200 -14.76 -24.27 11.25
N GLY A 201 -13.98 -25.05 10.51
CA GLY A 201 -14.05 -25.11 9.04
C GLY A 201 -13.20 -24.04 8.37
N VAL A 202 -13.53 -22.75 8.54
CA VAL A 202 -12.84 -21.63 7.87
C VAL A 202 -11.35 -21.57 8.24
N ARG A 203 -10.99 -21.85 9.50
CA ARG A 203 -9.58 -21.90 9.92
C ARG A 203 -8.71 -22.88 9.11
N ARG A 204 -9.31 -23.94 8.56
CA ARG A 204 -8.61 -24.97 7.76
C ARG A 204 -8.46 -24.58 6.29
N LEU A 205 -9.16 -23.54 5.84
CA LEU A 205 -9.07 -23.06 4.46
C LEU A 205 -7.77 -22.29 4.27
N ASN A 206 -6.82 -22.94 3.59
CA ASN A 206 -5.59 -22.32 3.15
C ASN A 206 -5.44 -22.52 1.64
N LEU A 207 -5.88 -21.52 0.88
CA LEU A 207 -5.75 -21.50 -0.56
C LEU A 207 -4.66 -20.49 -0.91
N THR A 208 -3.56 -20.99 -1.45
CA THR A 208 -2.47 -20.17 -2.00
C THR A 208 -2.29 -20.56 -3.47
N THR A 209 -1.67 -19.72 -4.29
CA THR A 209 -1.29 -20.15 -5.66
C THR A 209 -0.41 -21.41 -5.63
N LYS A 210 0.41 -21.60 -4.59
CA LYS A 210 1.19 -22.85 -4.41
C LYS A 210 0.28 -24.05 -4.14
N THR A 211 -0.68 -23.93 -3.23
CA THR A 211 -1.66 -25.01 -2.95
C THR A 211 -2.52 -25.32 -4.16
N LEU A 212 -2.89 -24.30 -4.95
CA LEU A 212 -3.56 -24.46 -6.23
C LEU A 212 -2.65 -25.20 -7.22
N GLN A 213 -1.36 -24.86 -7.29
CA GLN A 213 -0.39 -25.54 -8.16
C GLN A 213 -0.22 -27.01 -7.75
N ASP A 214 -0.11 -27.31 -6.46
CA ASP A 214 0.04 -28.67 -5.93
C ASP A 214 -1.20 -29.54 -6.22
N ARG A 215 -2.41 -28.94 -6.23
CA ARG A 215 -3.68 -29.68 -6.42
C ARG A 215 -4.19 -29.70 -7.86
N ALA A 216 -4.09 -28.58 -8.56
CA ALA A 216 -4.64 -28.36 -9.90
C ALA A 216 -3.55 -28.36 -10.99
N GLY A 217 -2.29 -28.61 -10.62
CA GLY A 217 -1.17 -28.68 -11.54
C GLY A 217 -0.94 -27.37 -12.29
N VAL A 218 -0.98 -27.43 -13.62
CA VAL A 218 -0.73 -26.27 -14.50
C VAL A 218 -1.72 -25.12 -14.22
N LEU A 219 -2.97 -25.42 -13.85
CA LEU A 219 -4.00 -24.40 -13.59
C LEU A 219 -3.70 -23.54 -12.36
N GLY A 220 -2.87 -24.03 -11.45
CA GLY A 220 -2.48 -23.29 -10.26
C GLY A 220 -1.21 -22.44 -10.40
N GLN A 221 -0.54 -22.49 -11.55
CA GLN A 221 0.63 -21.64 -11.78
C GLN A 221 0.24 -20.16 -11.73
N PRO A 222 1.03 -19.27 -11.09
CA PRO A 222 0.67 -17.86 -10.95
C PRO A 222 0.28 -17.17 -12.26
N VAL A 223 1.01 -17.46 -13.35
CA VAL A 223 0.70 -16.93 -14.68
C VAL A 223 -0.68 -17.40 -15.17
N VAL A 224 -1.02 -18.67 -14.97
CA VAL A 224 -2.32 -19.23 -15.39
C VAL A 224 -3.45 -18.68 -14.54
N VAL A 225 -3.24 -18.53 -13.23
CA VAL A 225 -4.21 -17.89 -12.33
C VAL A 225 -4.46 -16.45 -12.77
N GLY A 226 -3.41 -15.68 -13.06
CA GLY A 226 -3.54 -14.31 -13.60
C GLY A 226 -4.31 -14.27 -14.91
N THR A 227 -4.04 -15.20 -15.81
CA THR A 227 -4.75 -15.33 -17.09
C THR A 227 -6.23 -15.66 -16.89
N ILE A 228 -6.57 -16.64 -16.04
CA ILE A 228 -7.96 -17.00 -15.75
C ILE A 228 -8.72 -15.81 -15.16
N LEU A 229 -8.11 -15.10 -14.22
CA LEU A 229 -8.73 -13.92 -13.60
C LEU A 229 -8.91 -12.78 -14.60
N GLY A 230 -7.92 -12.51 -15.45
CA GLY A 230 -8.04 -11.50 -16.50
C GLY A 230 -9.12 -11.83 -17.52
N PHE A 231 -9.24 -13.10 -17.90
CA PHE A 231 -10.31 -13.56 -18.79
C PHE A 231 -11.69 -13.36 -18.16
N ALA A 232 -11.85 -13.76 -16.90
CA ALA A 232 -13.10 -13.57 -16.16
C ALA A 232 -13.47 -12.09 -16.06
N ILE A 233 -12.51 -11.21 -15.80
CA ILE A 233 -12.74 -9.76 -15.75
C ILE A 233 -13.19 -9.22 -17.11
N GLY A 234 -12.57 -9.66 -18.21
CA GLY A 234 -12.97 -9.27 -19.57
C GLY A 234 -14.42 -9.66 -19.88
N LEU A 235 -14.82 -10.87 -19.49
CA LEU A 235 -16.21 -11.32 -19.63
C LEU A 235 -17.19 -10.53 -18.76
N LEU A 236 -16.80 -10.16 -17.53
CA LEU A 236 -17.65 -9.36 -16.63
C LEU A 236 -17.77 -7.90 -17.12
N ALA A 237 -16.71 -7.35 -17.72
CA ALA A 237 -16.75 -6.10 -18.48
C ALA A 237 -17.53 -6.22 -19.80
N GLY A 238 -17.85 -7.47 -20.18
CA GLY A 238 -18.58 -7.88 -21.37
C GLY A 238 -17.88 -7.53 -22.68
N TYR A 239 -16.56 -7.62 -22.65
CA TYR A 239 -15.74 -7.61 -23.85
C TYR A 239 -16.05 -8.83 -24.73
N PRO A 240 -15.90 -8.69 -26.06
CA PRO A 240 -15.84 -9.83 -26.96
C PRO A 240 -14.81 -10.87 -26.52
N PHE A 241 -14.93 -12.09 -27.03
CA PHE A 241 -14.10 -13.22 -26.62
C PHE A 241 -12.60 -12.98 -26.88
N ASP A 242 -12.25 -12.40 -28.03
CA ASP A 242 -10.89 -12.06 -28.43
C ASP A 242 -10.27 -10.97 -27.54
N GLU A 243 -11.01 -9.90 -27.24
CA GLU A 243 -10.58 -8.86 -26.30
C GLU A 243 -10.44 -9.42 -24.87
N SER A 244 -11.33 -10.30 -24.44
CA SER A 244 -11.25 -10.97 -23.14
C SER A 244 -9.99 -11.83 -23.01
N ILE A 245 -9.60 -12.55 -24.08
CA ILE A 245 -8.34 -13.30 -24.11
C ILE A 245 -7.13 -12.38 -24.10
N GLN A 246 -7.18 -11.25 -24.82
CA GLN A 246 -6.08 -10.28 -24.79
C GLN A 246 -5.87 -9.73 -23.38
N LEU A 247 -6.96 -9.39 -22.66
CA LEU A 247 -6.88 -8.99 -21.26
C LEU A 247 -6.32 -10.11 -20.39
N ALA A 248 -6.76 -11.35 -20.60
CA ALA A 248 -6.26 -12.54 -19.91
C ALA A 248 -4.73 -12.65 -20.00
N ILE A 249 -4.17 -12.62 -21.22
CA ILE A 249 -2.73 -12.74 -21.43
C ILE A 249 -1.96 -11.58 -20.76
N LYS A 250 -2.48 -10.35 -20.84
CA LYS A 250 -1.87 -9.19 -20.18
C LYS A 250 -1.86 -9.37 -18.65
N MET A 251 -2.94 -9.87 -18.04
CA MET A 251 -2.99 -10.12 -16.60
C MET A 251 -2.07 -11.27 -16.17
N GLY A 252 -1.96 -12.33 -16.98
CA GLY A 252 -0.97 -13.38 -16.78
C GLY A 252 0.46 -12.83 -16.80
N ALA A 253 0.77 -11.94 -17.74
CA ALA A 253 2.06 -11.27 -17.84
C ALA A 253 2.35 -10.40 -16.60
N VAL A 254 1.38 -9.62 -16.12
CA VAL A 254 1.53 -8.80 -14.91
C VAL A 254 1.98 -9.64 -13.70
N ILE A 255 1.30 -10.75 -13.42
CA ILE A 255 1.65 -11.64 -12.27
C ILE A 255 3.08 -12.18 -12.41
N LEU A 256 3.53 -12.48 -13.63
CA LEU A 256 4.84 -13.03 -13.88
C LEU A 256 5.96 -11.97 -13.86
N LEU A 257 5.69 -10.79 -14.41
CA LEU A 257 6.67 -9.71 -14.56
C LEU A 257 6.93 -8.97 -13.24
N MET A 258 5.89 -8.76 -12.41
CA MET A 258 6.01 -7.98 -11.18
C MET A 258 7.11 -8.48 -10.23
N PRO A 259 7.19 -9.79 -9.91
CA PRO A 259 8.26 -10.33 -9.07
C PRO A 259 9.66 -10.12 -9.65
N MET A 260 9.80 -10.21 -10.98
CA MET A 260 11.10 -10.07 -11.65
C MET A 260 11.64 -8.65 -11.55
N VAL A 261 10.77 -7.65 -11.69
CA VAL A 261 11.17 -6.26 -11.55
C VAL A 261 11.52 -5.92 -10.10
N VAL A 262 10.72 -6.37 -9.12
CA VAL A 262 11.02 -6.17 -7.70
C VAL A 262 12.37 -6.80 -7.31
N LYS A 263 12.71 -7.95 -7.90
CA LYS A 263 14.02 -8.58 -7.70
C LYS A 263 15.19 -7.67 -8.09
N LEU A 264 15.05 -6.83 -9.13
CA LEU A 264 16.07 -5.86 -9.51
C LEU A 264 16.27 -4.80 -8.41
N ILE A 265 15.17 -4.29 -7.84
CA ILE A 265 15.25 -3.33 -6.72
C ILE A 265 15.97 -3.96 -5.54
N MET A 266 15.63 -5.21 -5.20
CA MET A 266 16.29 -5.94 -4.13
C MET A 266 17.79 -6.13 -4.38
N GLN A 267 18.21 -6.40 -5.61
CA GLN A 267 19.62 -6.50 -5.96
C GLN A 267 20.37 -5.19 -5.74
N GLY A 268 19.78 -4.05 -6.09
CA GLY A 268 20.38 -2.73 -5.84
C GLY A 268 20.32 -2.32 -4.36
N LEU A 269 19.33 -2.79 -3.62
CA LEU A 269 19.11 -2.41 -2.22
C LEU A 269 19.96 -3.22 -1.24
N MET A 270 20.12 -4.53 -1.46
CA MET A 270 20.84 -5.42 -0.55
C MET A 270 22.24 -4.92 -0.17
N PRO A 271 23.08 -4.43 -1.12
CA PRO A 271 24.38 -3.86 -0.77
C PRO A 271 24.24 -2.73 0.27
N ILE A 272 23.29 -1.83 0.06
CA ILE A 272 23.08 -0.64 0.90
C ILE A 272 22.55 -1.05 2.28
N ALA A 273 21.56 -1.96 2.32
CA ALA A 273 21.03 -2.52 3.56
C ALA A 273 22.13 -3.19 4.40
N ASN A 274 23.01 -3.97 3.76
CA ASN A 274 24.12 -4.64 4.43
C ASN A 274 25.16 -3.65 4.98
N ALA A 275 25.50 -2.59 4.24
CA ALA A 275 26.41 -1.56 4.75
C ALA A 275 25.79 -0.70 5.86
N ALA A 276 24.50 -0.38 5.75
CA ALA A 276 23.77 0.32 6.80
C ALA A 276 23.76 -0.53 8.08
N ARG A 277 23.42 -1.83 7.97
CA ARG A 277 23.43 -2.78 9.09
C ARG A 277 24.81 -2.87 9.73
N THR A 278 25.88 -3.02 8.94
CA THR A 278 27.26 -3.09 9.43
C THR A 278 27.67 -1.80 10.16
N THR A 279 27.31 -0.64 9.61
CA THR A 279 27.65 0.67 10.18
C THR A 279 26.88 0.93 11.48
N LEU A 280 25.59 0.62 11.49
CA LEU A 280 24.72 0.75 12.64
C LEU A 280 25.10 -0.23 13.75
N GLN A 281 25.42 -1.49 13.44
CA GLN A 281 25.91 -2.47 14.42
C GLN A 281 27.22 -2.03 15.10
N ARG A 282 28.14 -1.39 14.35
CA ARG A 282 29.39 -0.85 14.90
C ARG A 282 29.16 0.33 15.84
N ARG A 283 28.21 1.21 15.50
CA ARG A 283 27.93 2.45 16.25
C ARG A 283 26.95 2.24 17.40
N PHE A 284 26.00 1.32 17.24
CA PHE A 284 24.95 0.96 18.18
C PHE A 284 24.99 -0.57 18.39
N LYS A 285 25.71 -1.01 19.44
CA LYS A 285 25.80 -2.43 19.83
C LYS A 285 24.37 -3.02 19.92
N ASN A 286 24.09 -4.09 19.18
CA ASN A 286 22.80 -4.81 19.13
C ASN A 286 21.59 -4.06 18.51
N SER A 287 21.79 -3.14 17.56
CA SER A 287 20.65 -2.45 16.96
C SER A 287 20.03 -3.20 15.78
N ASN A 288 18.88 -3.83 16.01
CA ASN A 288 17.99 -4.32 14.95
C ASN A 288 17.27 -3.13 14.29
N TYR A 289 17.93 -2.31 13.48
CA TYR A 289 17.25 -1.30 12.66
C TYR A 289 16.80 -1.89 11.31
N SER A 290 15.77 -1.29 10.71
CA SER A 290 15.31 -1.57 9.35
C SER A 290 15.26 -0.29 8.53
N ILE A 291 15.42 -0.41 7.21
CA ILE A 291 15.31 0.71 6.27
C ILE A 291 13.86 0.78 5.77
N GLY A 292 13.22 1.93 5.94
CA GLY A 292 11.87 2.19 5.44
C GLY A 292 11.88 2.51 3.95
N LEU A 293 11.11 1.76 3.16
CA LEU A 293 11.07 1.83 1.70
C LEU A 293 9.65 1.73 1.14
N ASP A 294 9.58 1.90 -0.18
CA ASP A 294 8.37 1.94 -0.98
C ASP A 294 7.53 0.65 -0.87
N PRO A 295 6.20 0.77 -0.69
CA PRO A 295 5.31 -0.39 -0.60
C PRO A 295 5.19 -1.19 -1.90
N ALA A 296 5.65 -0.71 -3.05
CA ALA A 296 5.62 -1.45 -4.30
C ALA A 296 6.50 -2.71 -4.24
N LEU A 297 7.48 -2.75 -3.32
CA LEU A 297 8.29 -3.95 -3.06
C LEU A 297 7.43 -5.17 -2.69
N VAL A 298 6.33 -4.99 -1.94
CA VAL A 298 5.49 -6.13 -1.52
C VAL A 298 4.55 -6.61 -2.62
N LEU A 299 4.38 -5.84 -3.70
CA LEU A 299 3.66 -6.28 -4.89
C LEU A 299 4.43 -7.31 -5.72
N GLY A 300 5.72 -7.50 -5.44
CA GLY A 300 6.52 -8.56 -6.04
C GLY A 300 6.11 -9.96 -5.60
N ASP A 301 5.22 -10.10 -4.62
CA ASP A 301 4.66 -11.38 -4.20
C ASP A 301 3.48 -11.79 -5.08
N PRO A 302 3.51 -12.97 -5.73
CA PRO A 302 2.42 -13.41 -6.60
C PRO A 302 1.07 -13.57 -5.91
N GLN A 303 1.02 -13.86 -4.59
CA GLN A 303 -0.27 -13.92 -3.88
C GLN A 303 -0.89 -12.54 -3.74
N VAL A 304 -0.08 -11.49 -3.58
CA VAL A 304 -0.56 -10.10 -3.52
C VAL A 304 -1.20 -9.71 -4.84
N VAL A 305 -0.56 -10.02 -5.96
CA VAL A 305 -1.13 -9.72 -7.29
C VAL A 305 -2.39 -10.55 -7.56
N ALA A 306 -2.38 -11.84 -7.22
CA ALA A 306 -3.57 -12.69 -7.37
C ALA A 306 -4.75 -12.20 -6.50
N ALA A 307 -4.50 -11.81 -5.26
CA ALA A 307 -5.50 -11.21 -4.38
C ALA A 307 -6.03 -9.89 -4.97
N ALA A 308 -5.14 -9.03 -5.48
CA ALA A 308 -5.53 -7.78 -6.12
C ALA A 308 -6.49 -8.02 -7.29
N LEU A 309 -6.17 -8.95 -8.20
CA LEU A 309 -7.03 -9.29 -9.33
C LEU A 309 -8.41 -9.82 -8.90
N LEU A 310 -8.45 -10.67 -7.88
CA LEU A 310 -9.71 -11.14 -7.30
C LEU A 310 -10.55 -9.98 -6.74
N PHE A 311 -9.90 -9.01 -6.09
CA PHE A 311 -10.59 -7.89 -5.48
C PHE A 311 -11.13 -6.87 -6.45
N ILE A 312 -10.79 -6.89 -7.74
CA ILE A 312 -11.34 -5.93 -8.70
C ILE A 312 -12.87 -6.03 -8.80
N PRO A 313 -13.45 -7.19 -9.18
CA PRO A 313 -14.91 -7.33 -9.21
C PRO A 313 -15.52 -7.20 -7.81
N PHE A 314 -14.84 -7.70 -6.77
CA PHE A 314 -15.37 -7.56 -5.41
C PHE A 314 -15.41 -6.10 -4.94
N THR A 315 -14.44 -5.27 -5.29
CA THR A 315 -14.39 -3.87 -4.88
C THR A 315 -15.53 -3.07 -5.52
N LEU A 316 -15.86 -3.36 -6.78
CA LEU A 316 -17.05 -2.80 -7.44
C LEU A 316 -18.36 -3.24 -6.75
N LEU A 317 -18.45 -4.51 -6.34
CA LEU A 317 -19.61 -4.99 -5.56
C LEU A 317 -19.66 -4.36 -4.15
N ILE A 318 -18.51 -4.20 -3.50
CA ILE A 318 -18.41 -3.53 -2.20
C ILE A 318 -18.85 -2.07 -2.32
N ALA A 319 -18.47 -1.39 -3.40
CA ALA A 319 -18.87 -0.01 -3.68
C ALA A 319 -20.40 0.17 -3.77
N LEU A 320 -21.14 -0.86 -4.19
CA LEU A 320 -22.60 -0.84 -4.26
C LEU A 320 -23.28 -1.01 -2.89
N ILE A 321 -22.65 -1.75 -1.97
CA ILE A 321 -23.24 -2.04 -0.65
C ILE A 321 -22.80 -1.06 0.43
N VAL A 322 -21.70 -0.32 0.22
CA VAL A 322 -21.21 0.66 1.19
C VAL A 322 -22.23 1.81 1.31
N PRO A 323 -22.74 2.08 2.52
CA PRO A 323 -23.78 3.07 2.71
C PRO A 323 -23.27 4.49 2.43
N GLY A 324 -24.02 5.24 1.62
CA GLY A 324 -23.67 6.60 1.24
C GLY A 324 -22.45 6.70 0.33
N ASN A 325 -22.05 5.61 -0.34
CA ASN A 325 -20.96 5.65 -1.29
C ASN A 325 -21.33 6.52 -2.50
N VAL A 326 -20.40 7.39 -2.88
CA VAL A 326 -20.48 8.21 -4.11
C VAL A 326 -19.26 8.03 -5.00
N VAL A 327 -18.20 7.38 -4.49
CA VAL A 327 -16.93 7.17 -5.18
C VAL A 327 -16.97 5.85 -5.93
N LEU A 328 -16.84 5.93 -7.24
CA LEU A 328 -16.64 4.80 -8.13
C LEU A 328 -15.16 4.38 -8.08
N PRO A 329 -14.81 3.19 -7.55
CA PRO A 329 -13.46 2.66 -7.65
C PRO A 329 -13.03 2.59 -9.11
N PHE A 330 -11.88 3.18 -9.45
CA PHE A 330 -11.38 3.19 -10.82
C PHE A 330 -9.87 3.29 -10.83
N GLY A 331 -9.31 4.46 -10.50
CA GLY A 331 -7.86 4.70 -10.51
C GLY A 331 -7.10 3.74 -9.59
N ASP A 332 -7.66 3.42 -8.41
CA ASP A 332 -7.04 2.50 -7.47
C ASP A 332 -7.44 1.03 -7.64
N LEU A 333 -8.35 0.70 -8.57
CA LEU A 333 -8.64 -0.71 -8.87
C LEU A 333 -7.41 -1.44 -9.40
N ALA A 334 -6.58 -0.71 -10.14
CA ALA A 334 -5.31 -1.20 -10.66
C ALA A 334 -4.26 -1.44 -9.55
N THR A 335 -4.45 -0.83 -8.39
CA THR A 335 -3.45 -0.72 -7.33
C THR A 335 -3.97 -1.31 -6.02
N ILE A 336 -5.08 -2.07 -6.04
CA ILE A 336 -5.66 -2.76 -4.88
C ILE A 336 -4.62 -3.60 -4.12
N GLY A 337 -3.63 -4.13 -4.84
CA GLY A 337 -2.51 -4.86 -4.25
C GLY A 337 -1.89 -4.11 -3.08
N PHE A 338 -1.75 -2.78 -3.16
CA PHE A 338 -1.21 -1.99 -2.05
C PHE A 338 -2.11 -2.03 -0.81
N PHE A 339 -3.43 -2.03 -0.95
CA PHE A 339 -4.38 -2.05 0.18
C PHE A 339 -4.37 -3.40 0.92
N VAL A 340 -4.23 -4.50 0.18
CA VAL A 340 -4.33 -5.85 0.74
C VAL A 340 -2.99 -6.53 1.00
N ALA A 341 -1.86 -5.98 0.52
CA ALA A 341 -0.56 -6.62 0.60
C ALA A 341 -0.18 -7.05 2.03
N MET A 342 -0.30 -6.15 3.00
CA MET A 342 0.07 -6.49 4.37
C MET A 342 -0.87 -7.55 4.96
N ALA A 343 -2.15 -7.56 4.56
CA ALA A 343 -3.08 -8.61 4.94
C ALA A 343 -2.67 -9.97 4.37
N VAL A 344 -2.26 -10.03 3.10
CA VAL A 344 -1.70 -11.25 2.48
C VAL A 344 -0.53 -11.78 3.31
N GLY A 345 0.39 -10.91 3.70
CA GLY A 345 1.53 -11.29 4.52
C GLY A 345 1.15 -11.81 5.91
N VAL A 346 0.24 -11.12 6.61
CA VAL A 346 -0.28 -11.56 7.92
C VAL A 346 -0.98 -12.93 7.80
N HIS A 347 -1.75 -13.14 6.74
CA HIS A 347 -2.44 -14.40 6.44
C HIS A 347 -1.55 -15.46 5.79
N ARG A 348 -0.24 -15.21 5.66
CA ARG A 348 0.75 -16.15 5.12
C ARG A 348 0.39 -16.61 3.70
N GLY A 349 -0.13 -15.70 2.88
CA GLY A 349 -0.49 -15.96 1.50
C GLY A 349 -1.85 -16.63 1.28
N SER A 350 -2.61 -16.91 2.35
CA SER A 350 -3.94 -17.49 2.22
C SER A 350 -4.91 -16.50 1.57
N LEU A 351 -5.31 -16.78 0.32
CA LEU A 351 -6.26 -15.99 -0.44
C LEU A 351 -7.62 -15.94 0.26
N VAL A 352 -8.11 -17.04 0.82
CA VAL A 352 -9.43 -17.06 1.51
C VAL A 352 -9.44 -16.10 2.70
N ARG A 353 -8.38 -16.13 3.53
CA ARG A 353 -8.27 -15.23 4.68
C ARG A 353 -8.08 -13.78 4.25
N THR A 354 -7.29 -13.59 3.20
CA THR A 354 -7.10 -12.28 2.57
C THR A 354 -8.40 -11.73 2.00
N LEU A 355 -9.27 -12.56 1.43
CA LEU A 355 -10.59 -12.13 0.93
C LEU A 355 -11.46 -11.60 2.07
N ILE A 356 -11.42 -12.23 3.25
CA ILE A 356 -12.18 -11.76 4.42
C ILE A 356 -11.62 -10.43 4.94
N SER A 357 -10.30 -10.35 5.15
CA SER A 357 -9.68 -9.10 5.63
C SER A 357 -9.76 -7.97 4.61
N GLY A 358 -9.53 -8.29 3.34
CA GLY A 358 -9.59 -7.33 2.25
C GLY A 358 -11.01 -6.81 2.03
N PHE A 359 -12.06 -7.61 2.28
CA PHE A 359 -13.44 -7.10 2.27
C PHE A 359 -13.63 -6.00 3.31
N VAL A 360 -13.16 -6.22 4.55
CA VAL A 360 -13.22 -5.20 5.62
C VAL A 360 -12.39 -3.97 5.25
N ILE A 361 -11.17 -4.18 4.76
CA ILE A 361 -10.26 -3.10 4.33
C ILE A 361 -10.90 -2.25 3.22
N MET A 362 -11.42 -2.88 2.17
CA MET A 362 -12.02 -2.18 1.04
C MET A 362 -13.32 -1.51 1.43
N PHE A 363 -14.16 -2.13 2.26
CA PHE A 363 -15.38 -1.52 2.78
C PHE A 363 -15.08 -0.23 3.55
N ILE A 364 -14.11 -0.27 4.47
CA ILE A 364 -13.69 0.90 5.25
C ILE A 364 -13.08 1.96 4.33
N THR A 365 -12.21 1.56 3.40
CA THR A 365 -11.57 2.48 2.44
C THR A 365 -12.61 3.25 1.64
N ILE A 366 -13.58 2.57 1.04
CA ILE A 366 -14.62 3.20 0.21
C ILE A 366 -15.54 4.08 1.06
N TRP A 367 -15.91 3.62 2.26
CA TRP A 367 -16.77 4.38 3.15
C TRP A 367 -16.13 5.68 3.65
N VAL A 368 -14.83 5.64 3.94
CA VAL A 368 -14.05 6.82 4.31
C VAL A 368 -13.85 7.73 3.09
N SER A 369 -13.50 7.17 1.94
CA SER A 369 -13.26 7.93 0.70
C SER A 369 -14.46 8.79 0.31
N SER A 370 -15.67 8.23 0.39
CA SER A 370 -16.90 8.98 0.09
C SER A 370 -17.14 10.18 1.00
N GLN A 371 -16.73 10.10 2.27
CA GLN A 371 -16.85 11.21 3.21
C GLN A 371 -15.77 12.28 3.00
N MET A 372 -14.68 11.93 2.32
CA MET A 372 -13.53 12.83 2.10
C MET A 372 -13.55 13.55 0.75
N VAL A 373 -14.50 13.22 -0.15
CA VAL A 373 -14.64 13.82 -1.49
C VAL A 373 -14.63 15.35 -1.45
N GLY A 374 -15.31 15.97 -0.48
CA GLY A 374 -15.39 17.44 -0.39
C GLY A 374 -14.02 18.07 -0.20
N LEU A 375 -13.28 17.63 0.83
CA LEU A 375 -11.93 18.14 1.14
C LEU A 375 -10.93 17.83 0.02
N GLN A 376 -11.05 16.66 -0.62
CA GLN A 376 -10.18 16.30 -1.74
C GLN A 376 -10.48 17.11 -3.00
N THR A 377 -11.75 17.43 -3.26
CA THR A 377 -12.15 18.32 -4.36
C THR A 377 -11.61 19.73 -4.13
N GLU A 378 -11.70 20.25 -2.91
CA GLU A 378 -11.11 21.55 -2.56
C GLU A 378 -9.58 21.56 -2.77
N LEU A 379 -8.88 20.51 -2.33
CA LEU A 379 -7.45 20.35 -2.60
C LEU A 379 -7.13 20.38 -4.11
N ALA A 380 -7.90 19.66 -4.91
CA ALA A 380 -7.72 19.61 -6.35
C ALA A 380 -7.96 20.99 -7.01
N GLN A 381 -8.88 21.79 -6.48
CA GLN A 381 -9.11 23.18 -6.91
C GLN A 381 -7.92 24.06 -6.57
N GLN A 382 -7.45 24.03 -5.32
CA GLN A 382 -6.31 24.86 -4.88
C GLN A 382 -5.01 24.55 -5.63
N THR A 383 -4.85 23.30 -6.08
CA THR A 383 -3.67 22.84 -6.82
C THR A 383 -3.82 22.94 -8.34
N ASN A 384 -4.97 23.39 -8.85
CA ASN A 384 -5.32 23.40 -10.28
C ASN A 384 -5.24 22.01 -10.96
N LEU A 385 -5.52 20.95 -10.20
CA LEU A 385 -5.47 19.55 -10.64
C LEU A 385 -6.86 18.88 -10.67
N LEU A 386 -7.92 19.64 -10.43
CA LEU A 386 -9.30 19.16 -10.62
C LEU A 386 -9.60 18.85 -12.11
N ASN A 387 -8.86 19.46 -13.04
CA ASN A 387 -9.10 19.40 -14.49
C ASN A 387 -10.56 19.79 -14.83
N ASN A 388 -11.21 19.05 -15.75
CA ASN A 388 -12.60 19.29 -16.17
C ASN A 388 -13.63 18.55 -15.29
N ALA A 389 -13.22 17.95 -14.17
CA ALA A 389 -14.14 17.24 -13.27
C ALA A 389 -14.85 18.22 -12.33
N HIS A 390 -16.10 17.92 -11.96
CA HIS A 390 -16.80 18.70 -10.93
C HIS A 390 -16.38 18.32 -9.51
N GLN A 391 -16.05 17.05 -9.30
CA GLN A 391 -15.63 16.48 -8.03
C GLN A 391 -14.57 15.41 -8.28
N VAL A 392 -13.72 15.19 -7.29
CA VAL A 392 -12.70 14.14 -7.34
C VAL A 392 -12.58 13.46 -5.98
N GLY A 393 -12.35 12.15 -6.00
CA GLY A 393 -12.03 11.36 -4.83
C GLY A 393 -10.92 10.38 -5.16
N SER A 394 -10.37 9.74 -4.12
CA SER A 394 -9.50 8.59 -4.29
C SER A 394 -9.68 7.59 -3.16
N LEU A 395 -9.43 6.32 -3.45
CA LEU A 395 -9.37 5.31 -2.41
C LEU A 395 -8.07 5.42 -1.61
N ASP A 396 -6.94 5.65 -2.29
CA ASP A 396 -5.65 5.89 -1.66
C ASP A 396 -5.63 7.30 -1.06
N GLN A 397 -5.25 7.37 0.21
CA GLN A 397 -5.28 8.54 1.08
C GLN A 397 -6.67 9.17 1.34
N GLY A 398 -7.52 9.33 0.33
CA GLY A 398 -8.91 9.77 0.51
C GLY A 398 -9.70 8.77 1.36
N GLY A 399 -9.43 7.47 1.19
CA GLY A 399 -9.97 6.39 2.01
C GLY A 399 -9.17 6.07 3.28
N SER A 400 -8.16 6.87 3.65
CA SER A 400 -7.30 6.58 4.82
C SER A 400 -8.02 6.91 6.14
N PRO A 401 -8.19 5.93 7.05
CA PRO A 401 -8.72 6.19 8.38
C PRO A 401 -7.86 7.17 9.18
N ILE A 402 -6.54 7.17 8.98
CA ILE A 402 -5.63 8.12 9.66
C ILE A 402 -5.99 9.55 9.23
N THR A 403 -6.07 9.80 7.93
CA THR A 403 -6.37 11.12 7.38
C THR A 403 -7.76 11.59 7.83
N TYR A 404 -8.76 10.73 7.68
CA TYR A 404 -10.15 11.04 8.03
C TYR A 404 -10.31 11.35 9.53
N LEU A 405 -9.69 10.56 10.41
CA LEU A 405 -9.79 10.77 11.85
C LEU A 405 -9.05 12.05 12.29
N LEU A 406 -7.91 12.36 11.69
CA LEU A 406 -7.19 13.60 12.00
C LEU A 406 -7.95 14.82 11.50
N ALA A 407 -8.47 14.79 10.28
CA ALA A 407 -9.19 15.91 9.68
C ALA A 407 -10.48 16.24 10.45
N ASN A 408 -11.35 15.24 10.64
CA ASN A 408 -12.63 15.44 11.34
C ASN A 408 -12.45 15.66 12.84
N GLY A 409 -11.46 15.00 13.46
CA GLY A 409 -11.14 15.17 14.87
C GLY A 409 -10.62 16.57 15.18
N ALA A 410 -9.73 17.10 14.33
CA ALA A 410 -9.18 18.44 14.49
C ALA A 410 -10.19 19.55 14.14
N SER A 411 -11.12 19.30 13.22
CA SER A 411 -12.18 20.26 12.84
C SER A 411 -13.38 20.25 13.79
N GLY A 412 -13.46 19.30 14.73
CA GLY A 412 -14.59 19.13 15.64
C GLY A 412 -15.82 18.48 15.00
N GLN A 413 -15.72 17.99 13.76
CA GLN A 413 -16.81 17.32 13.05
C GLN A 413 -16.96 15.85 13.50
N VAL A 414 -17.48 15.66 14.72
CA VAL A 414 -17.69 14.34 15.32
C VAL A 414 -19.04 13.78 14.88
N SER A 415 -19.06 13.11 13.72
CA SER A 415 -20.24 12.37 13.23
C SER A 415 -20.32 10.95 13.82
N LEU A 416 -21.46 10.27 13.66
CA LEU A 416 -21.57 8.84 14.01
C LEU A 416 -20.57 7.99 13.21
N GLY A 417 -20.35 8.34 11.93
CA GLY A 417 -19.34 7.71 11.07
C GLY A 417 -17.93 7.91 11.61
N PHE A 418 -17.61 9.10 12.13
CA PHE A 418 -16.36 9.38 12.82
C PHE A 418 -16.14 8.44 14.00
N VAL A 419 -17.13 8.34 14.90
CA VAL A 419 -17.02 7.48 16.10
C VAL A 419 -16.84 6.01 15.69
N ALA A 420 -17.60 5.54 14.70
CA ALA A 420 -17.48 4.17 14.20
C ALA A 420 -16.08 3.86 13.65
N ILE A 421 -15.56 4.70 12.75
CA ILE A 421 -14.21 4.54 12.19
C ILE A 421 -13.14 4.65 13.28
N ALA A 422 -13.29 5.58 14.23
CA ALA A 422 -12.36 5.76 15.33
C ALA A 422 -12.27 4.49 16.17
N VAL A 423 -13.42 3.96 16.59
CA VAL A 423 -13.47 2.73 17.39
C VAL A 423 -12.88 1.55 16.63
N LEU A 424 -13.30 1.33 15.38
CA LEU A 424 -12.82 0.20 14.57
C LEU A 424 -11.31 0.27 14.34
N TYR A 425 -10.80 1.43 13.89
CA TYR A 425 -9.39 1.60 13.56
C TYR A 425 -8.50 1.57 14.80
N ILE A 426 -8.88 2.27 15.88
CA ILE A 426 -8.09 2.28 17.13
C ILE A 426 -8.09 0.89 17.76
N ALA A 427 -9.24 0.18 17.79
CA ALA A 427 -9.29 -1.19 18.30
C ALA A 427 -8.39 -2.14 17.49
N ALA A 428 -8.46 -2.07 16.15
CA ALA A 428 -7.61 -2.88 15.27
C ALA A 428 -6.12 -2.54 15.44
N PHE A 429 -5.78 -1.25 15.54
CA PHE A 429 -4.42 -0.78 15.78
C PHE A 429 -3.88 -1.29 17.13
N VAL A 430 -4.64 -1.10 18.22
CA VAL A 430 -4.24 -1.54 19.57
C VAL A 430 -4.10 -3.06 19.62
N TYR A 431 -5.03 -3.81 19.01
CA TYR A 431 -4.94 -5.27 18.93
C TYR A 431 -3.66 -5.72 18.21
N THR A 432 -3.40 -5.14 17.04
CA THR A 432 -2.20 -5.41 16.25
C THR A 432 -0.92 -5.01 16.99
N TYR A 433 -0.94 -3.88 17.70
CA TYR A 433 0.17 -3.42 18.55
C TYR A 433 0.45 -4.41 19.69
N VAL A 434 -0.59 -4.91 20.37
CA VAL A 434 -0.44 -5.91 21.43
C VAL A 434 0.17 -7.21 20.87
N LYS A 435 -0.26 -7.68 19.69
CA LYS A 435 0.34 -8.84 19.04
C LYS A 435 1.81 -8.62 18.68
N TYR A 436 2.14 -7.44 18.14
CA TYR A 436 3.50 -7.03 17.87
C TYR A 436 4.36 -7.06 19.14
N ARG A 437 3.89 -6.46 20.23
CA ARG A 437 4.62 -6.45 21.53
C ARG A 437 4.80 -7.85 22.12
N ARG A 438 3.87 -8.77 21.84
CA ARG A 438 3.95 -10.18 22.25
C ARG A 438 4.79 -11.05 21.29
N GLY A 439 5.27 -10.51 20.17
CA GLY A 439 5.98 -11.29 19.15
C GLY A 439 5.10 -12.33 18.45
N THR A 440 3.78 -12.10 18.40
CA THR A 440 2.79 -13.06 17.86
C THR A 440 2.10 -12.56 16.59
N LEU A 441 2.54 -11.42 16.06
CA LEU A 441 1.95 -10.84 14.84
C LEU A 441 2.16 -11.74 13.62
N TYR A 442 3.34 -12.34 13.51
CA TYR A 442 3.65 -13.39 12.55
C TYR A 442 4.03 -14.65 13.31
N ARG A 443 3.23 -15.71 13.21
CA ARG A 443 3.54 -17.03 13.79
C ARG A 443 3.93 -17.97 12.65
N VAL A 444 5.17 -18.47 12.70
CA VAL A 444 5.59 -19.59 11.85
C VAL A 444 4.65 -20.75 12.17
N PRO A 445 3.90 -21.30 11.19
CA PRO A 445 3.06 -22.46 11.46
C PRO A 445 3.93 -23.60 11.99
N ALA A 446 3.46 -24.30 13.04
CA ALA A 446 4.05 -25.59 13.38
C ALA A 446 4.01 -26.49 12.12
N PRO A 447 5.04 -27.30 11.85
CA PRO A 447 5.02 -28.21 10.71
C PRO A 447 3.71 -29.02 10.75
N ALA A 448 3.03 -29.10 9.61
CA ALA A 448 1.80 -29.87 9.52
C ALA A 448 2.07 -31.29 10.06
N PRO A 449 1.16 -31.86 10.88
CA PRO A 449 1.28 -33.27 11.24
C PRO A 449 1.41 -34.06 9.94
N ALA A 450 2.40 -34.94 9.86
CA ALA A 450 2.55 -35.82 8.70
C ALA A 450 1.19 -36.44 8.40
N GLU A 451 0.68 -36.20 7.20
CA GLU A 451 -0.51 -36.91 6.73
C GLU A 451 -0.19 -38.39 6.83
N VAL A 452 -0.84 -39.07 7.78
CA VAL A 452 -0.85 -40.52 7.84
C VAL A 452 -1.56 -40.94 6.56
N LYS A 453 -0.78 -41.34 5.56
CA LYS A 453 -1.29 -42.03 4.38
C LYS A 453 -2.05 -43.26 4.90
N ALA A 454 -3.37 -43.22 4.79
CA ALA A 454 -4.24 -44.37 4.95
C ALA A 454 -4.43 -45.03 3.57
#